data_AF-A0AAU1D6H6-F1
#
_entry.id   AF-A0AAU1D6H6-F1
#
_cell.length_a   1.000
_cell.length_b   1.000
_cell.length_c   1.000
_cell.angle_alpha   90.00
_cell.angle_beta   90.00
_cell.angle_gamma   90.00
#
_symmetry.space_group_name_H-M   'P 1'
#
loop_
_entity.id
_entity.type
_entity.pdbx_description
1 polymer ?
#
loop_
_entity_poly.entity_id
_entity_poly.type
_entity_poly.pdbx_seq_one_letter_code
_entity_poly.pdbx_strand_id
1 'polypeptide(L)' 'MRGVHDEPISTDLPHSPIAGFDLDMASYGLVKVIRRDHTDPASAYRWEPKRSFHAVARHNRARRDHRHAPSAFTNHGGS' A
#
# COMPACT_ATOMS: atom_id res chain seq x y z
N MET A 1 -7.34 31.71 10.20
CA MET A 1 -7.76 30.33 10.56
C MET A 1 -7.45 29.40 9.39
N ARG A 2 -7.16 28.13 9.70
CA ARG A 2 -6.41 27.14 8.90
C ARG A 2 -7.03 26.76 7.54
N GLY A 3 -6.15 26.39 6.60
CA GLY A 3 -6.48 25.89 5.28
C GLY A 3 -7.08 24.49 5.29
N VAL A 4 -8.01 24.29 4.36
CA VAL A 4 -8.54 22.99 3.95
C VAL A 4 -7.98 22.76 2.56
N HIS A 5 -6.91 21.98 2.47
CA HIS A 5 -6.42 21.45 1.21
C HIS A 5 -7.09 20.10 0.99
N ASP A 6 -8.34 20.13 0.52
CA ASP A 6 -8.90 19.00 -0.21
C ASP A 6 -8.41 19.16 -1.65
N GLU A 7 -7.20 18.69 -1.95
CA GLU A 7 -6.72 18.58 -3.33
C GLU A 7 -7.53 17.45 -4.01
N PRO A 8 -8.45 17.76 -4.94
CA PRO A 8 -9.09 16.72 -5.73
C PRO A 8 -8.00 16.10 -6.62
N ILE A 9 -7.96 14.77 -6.68
CA ILE A 9 -7.17 14.05 -7.68
C ILE A 9 -7.58 14.63 -9.04
N SER A 10 -6.70 15.42 -9.65
CA SER A 10 -6.98 16.10 -10.91
C SER A 10 -7.19 15.06 -12.01
N THR A 11 -8.44 14.88 -12.42
CA THR A 11 -8.85 14.02 -13.54
C THR A 11 -8.40 14.55 -14.91
N ASP A 12 -7.91 15.79 -14.97
CA ASP A 12 -7.45 16.44 -16.21
C ASP A 12 -5.93 16.32 -16.43
N LEU A 13 -5.25 15.47 -15.65
CA LEU A 13 -3.85 15.17 -15.93
C LEU A 13 -3.73 14.31 -17.18
N PRO A 14 -2.76 14.58 -18.07
CA PRO A 14 -2.65 13.88 -19.34
C PRO A 14 -2.44 12.39 -19.12
N HIS A 15 -3.44 11.60 -19.52
CA HIS A 15 -3.31 10.16 -19.67
C HIS A 15 -2.23 9.85 -20.70
N SER A 16 -1.35 8.90 -20.39
CA SER A 16 -0.36 8.44 -21.38
C SER A 16 -1.09 7.74 -22.53
N PRO A 17 -0.82 8.08 -23.80
CA PRO A 17 -1.42 7.40 -24.96
C PRO A 17 -0.92 5.95 -25.13
N ILE A 18 0.10 5.56 -24.35
CA ILE A 18 0.63 4.19 -24.32
C ILE A 18 0.02 3.49 -23.10
N ALA A 19 -0.96 2.61 -23.34
CA ALA A 19 -1.74 1.92 -22.31
C ALA A 19 -0.89 1.19 -21.24
N GLY A 20 0.34 0.78 -21.57
CA GLY A 20 1.25 0.14 -20.62
C GLY A 20 1.94 1.09 -19.62
N PHE A 21 1.85 2.40 -19.86
CA PHE A 21 2.38 3.47 -18.99
C PHE A 21 1.27 4.38 -18.45
N ASP A 22 0.01 4.04 -18.67
CA ASP A 22 -1.11 4.67 -17.99
C ASP A 22 -1.13 4.17 -16.54
N LEU A 23 -0.22 4.76 -15.77
CA LEU A 23 -0.08 4.56 -14.35
C LEU A 23 -1.14 5.38 -13.65
N ASP A 24 -2.41 5.06 -13.89
CA ASP A 24 -3.49 5.58 -13.08
C ASP A 24 -3.16 5.28 -11.61
N MET A 25 -3.01 6.33 -10.81
CA MET A 25 -2.53 6.23 -9.41
C MET A 25 -3.35 5.27 -8.54
N ALA A 26 -4.51 4.81 -9.04
CA ALA A 26 -5.28 3.71 -8.50
C ALA A 26 -4.51 2.38 -8.42
N SER A 27 -3.57 2.12 -9.33
CA SER A 27 -2.84 0.85 -9.44
C SER A 27 -1.69 0.70 -8.43
N TYR A 28 -1.10 1.80 -7.95
CA TYR A 28 0.00 1.77 -6.96
C TYR A 28 -0.44 1.54 -5.51
N GLY A 29 -1.72 1.73 -5.17
CA GLY A 29 -2.21 1.51 -3.80
C GLY A 29 -2.23 0.02 -3.40
N LEU A 30 -1.86 -0.30 -2.17
CA LEU A 30 -2.03 -1.66 -1.61
C LEU A 30 -3.50 -1.95 -1.22
N VAL A 31 -4.32 -0.91 -1.05
CA VAL A 31 -5.73 -1.00 -0.71
C VAL A 31 -6.57 -0.27 -1.75
N LYS A 32 -7.84 -0.66 -1.87
CA LYS A 32 -8.87 0.12 -2.52
C LYS A 32 -9.60 0.95 -1.47
N VAL A 33 -9.82 2.22 -1.75
CA VAL A 33 -10.62 3.12 -0.90
C VAL A 33 -11.97 3.31 -1.57
N ILE A 34 -13.03 2.80 -0.96
CA ILE A 34 -14.37 2.76 -1.57
C ILE A 34 -15.33 3.57 -0.70
N ARG A 35 -15.95 4.59 -1.29
CA ARG A 35 -17.02 5.35 -0.62
C ARG A 35 -18.28 4.48 -0.54
N ARG A 36 -18.97 4.47 0.61
CA ARG A 36 -20.19 3.66 0.79
C ARG A 36 -21.33 4.12 -0.10
N ASP A 37 -21.55 5.43 -0.18
CA ASP A 37 -22.49 6.09 -1.09
C ASP A 37 -21.73 7.08 -1.98
N HIS A 38 -21.86 6.95 -3.31
CA HIS A 38 -21.17 7.82 -4.26
C HIS A 38 -21.89 9.15 -4.50
N THR A 39 -23.10 9.33 -3.98
CA THR A 39 -23.89 10.55 -4.16
C THR A 39 -23.80 11.48 -2.94
N ASP A 40 -23.49 10.94 -1.77
CA ASP A 40 -23.29 11.70 -0.54
C ASP A 40 -21.80 12.01 -0.31
N PRO A 41 -21.38 13.29 -0.33
CA PRO A 41 -20.00 13.67 -0.05
C PRO A 41 -19.58 13.40 1.40
N ALA A 42 -20.52 13.33 2.35
CA ALA A 42 -20.24 13.02 3.76
C ALA A 42 -20.20 11.50 4.05
N SER A 43 -20.46 10.67 3.04
CA SER A 43 -20.51 9.22 3.21
C SER A 43 -19.16 8.67 3.69
N ALA A 44 -19.24 7.77 4.66
CA ALA A 44 -18.08 7.02 5.15
C ALA A 44 -17.38 6.21 4.03
N TYR A 45 -16.08 6.01 4.21
CA TYR A 45 -15.24 5.18 3.35
C TYR A 45 -14.92 3.83 4.01
N ARG A 46 -14.68 2.83 3.18
CA ARG A 46 -14.11 1.54 3.60
C ARG A 46 -12.86 1.23 2.80
N TRP A 47 -11.96 0.46 3.41
CA TRP A 47 -10.76 -0.04 2.74
C TRP A 47 -10.88 -1.53 2.47
N GLU A 48 -10.46 -1.94 1.27
CA GLU A 48 -10.38 -3.34 0.86
C GLU A 48 -8.93 -3.66 0.45
N PRO A 49 -8.24 -4.59 1.14
CA PRO A 49 -6.88 -4.98 0.78
C PRO A 49 -6.80 -5.63 -0.60
N LYS A 50 -5.80 -5.25 -1.41
CA LYS A 50 -5.48 -5.95 -2.66
C LYS A 50 -4.60 -7.17 -2.37
N ARG A 51 -4.49 -8.08 -3.34
CA ARG A 51 -3.55 -9.23 -3.24
C ARG A 51 -2.10 -8.81 -2.97
N SER A 52 -1.67 -7.67 -3.51
CA SER A 52 -0.35 -7.09 -3.26
C SER A 52 -0.12 -6.73 -1.78
N PHE A 53 -1.14 -6.24 -1.07
CA PHE A 53 -1.05 -5.98 0.37
C PHE A 53 -0.64 -7.24 1.14
N HIS A 54 -1.30 -8.36 0.87
CA HIS A 54 -1.00 -9.62 1.55
C HIS A 54 0.40 -10.15 1.21
N ALA A 55 0.85 -9.98 -0.04
CA ALA A 55 2.20 -10.35 -0.45
C ALA A 55 3.27 -9.55 0.31
N VAL A 56 3.10 -8.23 0.40
CA VAL A 56 4.00 -7.35 1.17
C VAL A 56 3.96 -7.68 2.67
N ALA A 57 2.77 -7.91 3.23
CA ALA A 57 2.62 -8.28 4.63
C ALA A 57 3.33 -9.60 4.97
N ARG A 58 3.23 -10.60 4.10
CA ARG A 58 3.95 -11.88 4.24
C ARG A 58 5.46 -11.69 4.19
N HIS A 59 5.95 -10.92 3.22
CA HIS A 59 7.38 -10.61 3.09
C HIS A 59 7.92 -9.91 4.34
N ASN A 60 7.19 -8.93 4.85
CA ASN A 60 7.62 -8.17 6.04
C ASN A 60 7.59 -9.02 7.31
N ARG A 61 6.62 -9.94 7.46
CA ARG A 61 6.61 -10.92 8.56
C ARG A 61 7.85 -11.80 8.51
N ALA A 62 8.12 -12.44 7.38
CA ALA A 62 9.31 -13.29 7.20
C ALA A 62 10.61 -12.53 7.49
N ARG A 63 10.72 -11.27 7.08
CA ARG A 63 11.88 -10.42 7.39
C ARG A 63 12.01 -10.07 8.87
N ARG A 64 10.89 -9.84 9.57
CA ARG A 64 10.92 -9.61 11.02
C ARG A 64 11.40 -10.87 11.74
N ASP A 65 10.86 -12.02 11.39
CA ASP A 65 11.22 -13.30 12.01
C ASP A 65 12.71 -13.62 11.79
N HIS A 66 13.24 -13.37 10.59
CA HIS A 66 14.67 -13.51 10.31
C HIS A 66 15.54 -12.56 11.13
N ARG A 67 15.12 -11.30 11.35
CA ARG A 67 15.84 -10.33 12.18
C ARG A 67 15.79 -10.65 13.68
N HIS A 68 14.78 -11.37 14.12
CA HIS A 68 14.58 -11.74 15.53
C HIS A 68 14.99 -13.19 15.84
N ALA A 69 15.46 -13.95 14.85
CA ALA A 69 16.10 -15.23 15.10
C ALA A 69 17.35 -15.01 15.99
N PRO A 70 17.47 -15.70 17.14
CA PRO A 70 18.66 -15.56 17.97
C PRO A 70 19.88 -15.99 17.15
N SER A 71 20.95 -15.17 17.17
CA SER A 71 22.23 -15.54 16.57
C SER A 71 22.63 -16.91 17.13
N ALA A 72 22.55 -17.94 16.28
CA ALA A 72 23.11 -19.23 16.59
C ALA A 72 24.63 -19.03 16.67
N PHE A 73 25.14 -18.83 17.88
CA PHE A 73 26.57 -18.95 18.16
C PHE A 73 26.95 -20.40 17.86
N THR A 74 27.52 -20.64 16.70
CA THR A 74 28.23 -21.88 16.37
C THR A 74 29.46 -21.96 17.25
N ASN A 75 29.36 -22.73 18.33
CA ASN A 75 30.53 -23.10 19.12
C ASN A 75 31.29 -24.17 18.33
N HIS A 76 32.34 -23.77 17.59
CA HIS A 76 33.34 -24.71 17.10
C HIS A 76 34.18 -25.15 18.30
N GLY A 77 33.81 -26.29 18.88
CA GLY A 77 34.60 -26.96 19.92
C GLY A 77 36.00 -27.26 19.40
N GLY A 78 36.99 -26.64 20.05
CA GLY A 78 38.40 -26.98 19.88
C GLY A 78 38.67 -28.38 20.40
N SER A 79 39.48 -29.12 19.65
CA SER A 79 40.13 -30.37 20.06
C SER A 79 41.34 -30.10 20.92
#